data_AF-A0ABD5UY47-F1
#
_entry.id   AF-A0ABD5UY47-F1
#
_cell.length_a   1.000
_cell.length_b   1.000
_cell.length_c   1.000
_cell.angle_alpha   90.00
_cell.angle_beta   90.00
_cell.angle_gamma   90.00
#
_symmetry.space_group_name_H-M   'P 1'
#
loop_
_entity.id
_entity.type
_entity.pdbx_description
1 polymer ?
#
loop_
_entity_poly.entity_id
_entity_poly.type
_entity_poly.pdbx_seq_one_letter_code
_entity_poly.pdbx_strand_id
1 'polypeptide(L)'
;MTNDPEAALSEHAAYERDESGYELTTTVFDTVVGTKEDDGETRYRVVVRLPTLDAVVEGETVAEVVEDGWFETLELRLDDPTQVTAGRPSVETDVSRAGSEVRVEMTFTSARPERAAENAKSLAEFVEGTWVQGIVPGYDYGEPAASLLERASQNYDEGGA
;
A
#
# COMPACT_ATOMS: atom_id res chain seq x y z
N MET A 1 2.51 -26.98 2.96
CA MET A 1 2.12 -26.08 1.88
C MET A 1 0.61 -26.12 1.80
N THR A 2 0.00 -25.10 2.38
CA THR A 2 -1.44 -24.93 2.43
C THR A 2 -1.87 -24.41 1.06
N ASN A 3 -2.76 -25.14 0.36
CA ASN A 3 -3.35 -24.67 -0.91
C ASN A 3 -4.56 -23.76 -0.67
N ASP A 4 -4.87 -23.46 0.59
CA ASP A 4 -5.98 -22.61 0.98
C ASP A 4 -5.51 -21.15 1.14
N PRO A 5 -6.13 -20.20 0.42
CA PRO A 5 -5.70 -18.81 0.40
C PRO A 5 -5.98 -18.07 1.72
N GLU A 6 -7.07 -18.39 2.41
CA GLU A 6 -7.41 -17.79 3.71
C GLU A 6 -6.48 -18.28 4.81
N ALA A 7 -6.13 -19.56 4.80
CA ALA A 7 -5.18 -20.14 5.75
C ALA A 7 -3.77 -19.56 5.53
N ALA A 8 -3.31 -19.40 4.29
CA ALA A 8 -2.01 -18.79 4.02
C ALA A 8 -1.89 -17.36 4.56
N LEU A 9 -2.96 -16.55 4.44
CA LEU A 9 -3.02 -15.22 5.05
C LEU A 9 -3.05 -15.31 6.58
N SER A 10 -3.86 -16.20 7.15
CA SER A 10 -3.99 -16.36 8.60
C SER A 10 -2.72 -16.88 9.29
N GLU A 11 -1.92 -17.68 8.60
CA GLU A 11 -0.66 -18.25 9.14
C GLU A 11 0.52 -17.27 9.00
N HIS A 12 0.37 -16.23 8.18
CA HIS A 12 1.45 -15.31 7.84
C HIS A 12 1.52 -14.15 8.84
N ALA A 13 2.68 -13.98 9.49
CA ALA A 13 2.85 -13.09 10.65
C ALA A 13 2.57 -11.58 10.41
N ALA A 14 2.57 -11.13 9.15
CA ALA A 14 2.23 -9.75 8.80
C ALA A 14 0.72 -9.46 8.78
N TYR A 15 -0.14 -10.47 8.96
CA TYR A 15 -1.58 -10.33 8.85
C TYR A 15 -2.29 -10.59 10.17
N GLU A 16 -3.32 -9.80 10.42
CA GLU A 16 -4.33 -10.05 11.45
C GLU A 16 -5.70 -10.17 10.79
N ARG A 17 -6.55 -11.07 11.30
CA ARG A 17 -7.90 -11.26 10.76
C ARG A 17 -8.89 -10.34 11.47
N ASP A 18 -9.68 -9.61 10.70
CA ASP A 18 -10.73 -8.72 11.18
C ASP A 18 -12.06 -8.95 10.43
N GLU A 19 -13.12 -8.20 10.74
CA GLU A 19 -14.43 -8.29 10.09
C GLU A 19 -14.39 -7.97 8.59
N SER A 20 -13.42 -7.15 8.15
CA SER A 20 -13.28 -6.72 6.74
C SER A 20 -12.39 -7.64 5.89
N GLY A 21 -11.61 -8.54 6.50
CA GLY A 21 -10.67 -9.41 5.80
C GLY A 21 -9.38 -9.65 6.60
N TYR A 22 -8.24 -9.57 5.92
CA TYR A 22 -6.92 -9.68 6.53
C TYR A 22 -6.21 -8.33 6.51
N GLU A 23 -5.98 -7.75 7.67
CA GLU A 23 -5.29 -6.47 7.84
C GLU A 23 -3.77 -6.66 7.88
N LEU A 24 -3.03 -5.74 7.28
CA LEU A 24 -1.56 -5.73 7.36
C LEU A 24 -1.08 -4.90 8.54
N THR A 25 -0.19 -5.48 9.34
CA THR A 25 0.43 -4.81 10.50
C THR A 25 1.78 -4.18 10.18
N THR A 26 2.29 -4.38 8.96
CA THR A 26 3.60 -3.90 8.53
C THR A 26 3.57 -2.50 7.90
N THR A 27 2.37 -1.94 7.69
CA THR A 27 2.16 -0.58 7.22
C THR A 27 1.35 0.20 8.25
N VAL A 28 1.53 1.52 8.27
CA VAL A 28 0.70 2.42 9.10
C VAL A 28 -0.68 2.69 8.50
N PHE A 29 -0.87 2.35 7.23
CA PHE A 29 -2.09 2.62 6.49
C PHE A 29 -3.09 1.48 6.62
N ASP A 30 -4.38 1.83 6.71
CA ASP A 30 -5.47 0.86 6.67
C ASP A 30 -5.37 0.04 5.38
N THR A 31 -5.11 -1.25 5.53
CA THR A 31 -4.89 -2.15 4.41
C THR A 31 -5.63 -3.44 4.63
N VAL A 32 -6.47 -3.82 3.67
CA VAL A 32 -7.27 -5.05 3.71
C VAL A 32 -6.95 -5.93 2.51
N VAL A 33 -6.65 -7.20 2.78
CA VAL A 33 -6.46 -8.24 1.76
C VAL A 33 -7.66 -9.19 1.78
N GLY A 34 -8.31 -9.30 0.62
CA GLY A 34 -9.40 -10.23 0.35
C GLY A 34 -9.02 -11.27 -0.70
N THR A 35 -9.71 -12.40 -0.67
CA THR A 35 -9.53 -13.48 -1.65
C THR A 35 -10.87 -13.87 -2.25
N LYS A 36 -10.85 -14.27 -3.53
CA LYS A 36 -12.03 -14.73 -4.25
C LYS A 36 -11.62 -15.79 -5.26
N GLU A 37 -12.36 -16.89 -5.32
CA GLU A 37 -12.17 -17.89 -6.37
C GLU A 37 -12.60 -17.34 -7.74
N ASP A 38 -11.77 -17.52 -8.77
CA ASP A 38 -11.94 -17.00 -10.13
C ASP A 38 -11.38 -18.02 -11.14
N ASP A 39 -12.25 -18.67 -11.91
CA ASP A 39 -11.90 -19.64 -12.97
C ASP A 39 -10.83 -20.69 -12.62
N GLY A 40 -10.83 -21.18 -11.38
CA GLY A 40 -9.89 -22.21 -10.91
C GLY A 40 -8.55 -21.69 -10.40
N GLU A 41 -8.39 -20.37 -10.35
CA GLU A 41 -7.33 -19.66 -9.63
C GLU A 41 -7.92 -18.82 -8.50
N THR A 42 -7.09 -18.39 -7.54
CA THR A 42 -7.53 -17.42 -6.53
C THR A 42 -7.14 -16.03 -6.97
N ARG A 43 -8.11 -15.12 -7.02
CA ARG A 43 -7.90 -13.68 -7.15
C ARG A 43 -7.71 -13.08 -5.76
N TYR A 44 -6.64 -12.31 -5.62
CA TYR A 44 -6.31 -11.52 -4.44
C TYR A 44 -6.64 -10.06 -4.73
N ARG A 45 -7.22 -9.39 -3.74
CA ARG A 45 -7.54 -7.95 -3.79
C ARG A 45 -6.89 -7.29 -2.58
N VAL A 46 -6.00 -6.35 -2.84
CA VAL A 46 -5.32 -5.52 -1.83
C VAL A 46 -5.92 -4.12 -1.93
N VAL A 47 -6.48 -3.63 -0.83
CA VAL A 47 -7.02 -2.26 -0.75
C VAL A 47 -6.23 -1.53 0.31
N VAL A 48 -5.58 -0.42 -0.07
CA VAL A 48 -4.84 0.46 0.84
C VAL A 48 -5.54 1.82 0.86
N ARG A 49 -5.78 2.37 2.05
CA ARG A 49 -6.33 3.72 2.24
C ARG A 49 -5.26 4.64 2.79
N LEU A 50 -5.01 5.71 2.04
CA LEU A 50 -3.99 6.69 2.32
C LEU A 50 -4.65 8.06 2.55
N PRO A 51 -4.11 8.93 3.39
CA PRO A 51 -4.52 10.32 3.41
C PRO A 51 -4.00 11.05 2.16
N THR A 52 -4.69 12.12 1.75
CA THR A 52 -4.11 13.11 0.82
C THR A 52 -3.01 13.94 1.50
N LEU A 53 -2.23 14.74 0.77
CA LEU A 53 -1.21 15.58 1.43
C LEU A 53 -1.86 16.59 2.37
N ASP A 54 -2.90 17.28 1.93
CA ASP A 54 -3.60 18.29 2.73
C ASP A 54 -4.11 17.71 4.05
N ALA A 55 -4.54 16.44 4.04
CA ALA A 55 -5.06 15.76 5.22
C ALA A 55 -4.01 15.51 6.32
N VAL A 56 -2.71 15.56 5.98
CA VAL A 56 -1.60 15.36 6.91
C VAL A 56 -0.75 16.61 7.10
N VAL A 57 -1.03 17.71 6.40
CA VAL A 57 -0.34 18.99 6.59
C VAL A 57 -0.95 19.73 7.78
N GLU A 58 -0.10 20.29 8.63
CA GLU A 58 -0.50 21.05 9.79
C GLU A 58 -0.28 22.56 9.59
N GLY A 59 -1.22 23.37 10.10
CA GLY A 59 -1.06 24.83 10.15
C GLY A 59 -1.29 25.57 8.83
N GLU A 60 -1.38 24.87 7.70
CA GLU A 60 -1.70 25.42 6.38
C GLU A 60 -2.46 24.44 5.50
N THR A 61 -2.93 24.92 4.35
CA THR A 61 -3.64 24.12 3.34
C THR A 61 -2.75 23.96 2.12
N VAL A 62 -2.67 22.74 1.60
CA VAL A 62 -1.95 22.46 0.36
C VAL A 62 -2.72 23.06 -0.81
N ALA A 63 -2.04 23.83 -1.65
CA ALA A 63 -2.68 24.41 -2.82
C ALA A 63 -3.19 23.30 -3.76
N GLU A 64 -4.40 23.45 -4.31
CA GLU A 64 -5.06 22.43 -5.15
C GLU A 64 -4.14 21.92 -6.28
N VAL A 65 -3.39 22.83 -6.93
CA VAL A 65 -2.45 22.45 -8.00
C VAL A 65 -1.30 21.54 -7.53
N VAL A 66 -0.88 21.67 -6.27
CA VAL A 66 0.17 20.83 -5.68
C VAL A 66 -0.41 19.47 -5.31
N GLU A 67 -1.60 19.45 -4.70
CA GLU A 67 -2.30 18.22 -4.34
C GLU A 67 -2.68 17.39 -5.58
N ASP A 68 -3.13 18.04 -6.65
CA ASP A 68 -3.43 17.39 -7.94
C ASP A 68 -2.17 16.82 -8.58
N GLY A 69 -1.09 17.62 -8.69
CA GLY A 69 0.15 17.15 -9.30
C GLY A 69 0.83 16.03 -8.49
N TRP A 70 0.69 16.06 -7.16
CA TRP A 70 1.10 14.96 -6.29
C TRP A 70 0.31 13.69 -6.57
N PHE A 71 -1.03 13.80 -6.61
CA PHE A 71 -1.91 12.67 -6.85
C PHE A 71 -1.65 12.03 -8.21
N GLU A 72 -1.55 12.83 -9.29
CA GLU A 72 -1.20 12.34 -10.64
C GLU A 72 0.15 11.60 -10.64
N THR A 73 1.13 12.09 -9.88
CA THR A 73 2.43 11.43 -9.75
C THR A 73 2.35 10.11 -8.99
N LEU A 74 1.53 10.05 -7.95
CA LEU A 74 1.26 8.81 -7.20
C LEU A 74 0.62 7.77 -8.12
N GLU A 75 -0.42 8.14 -8.87
CA GLU A 75 -1.09 7.26 -9.84
C GLU A 75 -0.09 6.69 -10.86
N LEU A 76 0.73 7.56 -11.48
CA LEU A 76 1.73 7.15 -12.47
C LEU A 76 2.79 6.18 -11.91
N ARG A 77 3.17 6.30 -10.64
CA ARG A 77 4.14 5.40 -10.01
C ARG A 77 3.53 4.06 -9.62
N LEU A 78 2.23 4.02 -9.37
CA LEU A 78 1.51 2.81 -8.97
C LEU A 78 0.96 2.01 -10.17
N ASP A 79 1.00 2.57 -11.38
CA ASP A 79 0.47 1.96 -12.62
C ASP A 79 1.02 0.54 -12.90
N ASP A 80 2.32 0.30 -12.67
CA ASP A 80 2.93 -1.03 -12.82
C ASP A 80 3.74 -1.46 -11.57
N PRO A 81 3.09 -2.11 -10.59
CA PRO A 81 3.76 -2.54 -9.37
C PRO A 81 4.41 -3.93 -9.53
N THR A 82 4.47 -4.49 -10.73
CA THR A 82 4.90 -5.89 -10.95
C THR A 82 6.34 -6.14 -10.48
N GLN A 83 7.15 -5.08 -10.44
CA GLN A 83 8.54 -5.09 -9.98
C GLN A 83 8.73 -5.52 -8.51
N VAL A 84 7.75 -5.29 -7.63
CA VAL A 84 7.84 -5.68 -6.21
C VAL A 84 7.27 -7.06 -5.92
N THR A 85 6.67 -7.70 -6.92
CA THR A 85 6.01 -8.99 -6.75
C THR A 85 6.90 -10.14 -7.20
N ALA A 86 6.92 -11.19 -6.40
CA ALA A 86 7.59 -12.41 -6.76
C ALA A 86 6.81 -13.10 -7.89
N GLY A 87 7.48 -13.36 -9.02
CA GLY A 87 6.92 -14.09 -10.16
C GLY A 87 6.20 -13.19 -11.17
N ARG A 88 6.12 -11.89 -10.87
CA ARG A 88 5.59 -10.85 -11.75
C ARG A 88 4.22 -11.21 -12.35
N PRO A 89 3.22 -11.58 -11.52
CA PRO A 89 1.85 -11.64 -12.02
C PRO A 89 1.46 -10.30 -12.65
N SER A 90 0.52 -10.34 -13.59
CA SER A 90 -0.20 -9.14 -13.99
C SER A 90 -0.96 -8.62 -12.77
N VAL A 91 -0.79 -7.34 -12.48
CA VAL A 91 -1.49 -6.63 -11.40
C VAL A 91 -2.33 -5.56 -12.05
N GLU A 92 -3.64 -5.61 -11.84
CA GLU A 92 -4.54 -4.52 -12.21
C GLU A 92 -4.54 -3.52 -11.04
N THR A 93 -4.33 -2.24 -11.33
CA THR A 93 -4.30 -1.17 -10.34
C THR A 93 -5.38 -0.14 -10.63
N ASP A 94 -6.15 0.23 -9.61
CA ASP A 94 -7.08 1.36 -9.61
C ASP A 94 -6.71 2.30 -8.45
N VAL A 95 -6.55 3.58 -8.76
CA VAL A 95 -6.25 4.61 -7.77
C VAL A 95 -7.33 5.67 -7.87
N SER A 96 -7.95 6.00 -6.73
CA SER A 96 -9.02 6.99 -6.69
C SER A 96 -8.88 7.88 -5.47
N ARG A 97 -9.28 9.15 -5.59
CA ARG A 97 -9.24 10.15 -4.50
C ARG A 97 -10.65 10.66 -4.22
N ALA A 98 -11.02 10.70 -2.95
CA ALA A 98 -12.29 11.24 -2.47
C ALA A 98 -12.09 12.01 -1.16
N GLY A 99 -12.25 13.33 -1.22
CA GLY A 99 -12.01 14.18 -0.05
C GLY A 99 -10.58 14.08 0.44
N SER A 100 -10.40 13.72 1.71
CA SER A 100 -9.11 13.57 2.39
C SER A 100 -8.49 12.18 2.28
N GLU A 101 -9.08 11.27 1.49
CA GLU A 101 -8.62 9.88 1.34
C GLU A 101 -8.29 9.57 -0.12
N VAL A 102 -7.20 8.83 -0.33
CA VAL A 102 -6.85 8.11 -1.56
C VAL A 102 -7.03 6.62 -1.30
N ARG A 103 -7.77 5.95 -2.18
CA ARG A 103 -7.93 4.50 -2.19
C ARG A 103 -7.12 3.92 -3.33
N VAL A 104 -6.19 3.03 -2.99
CA VAL A 104 -5.43 2.22 -3.95
C VAL A 104 -5.95 0.80 -3.89
N GLU A 105 -6.38 0.27 -5.02
CA GLU A 105 -6.86 -1.09 -5.16
C GLU A 105 -6.02 -1.84 -6.19
N MET A 106 -5.44 -2.97 -5.77
CA MET A 106 -4.63 -3.82 -6.63
C MET A 106 -5.17 -5.24 -6.65
N THR A 107 -5.35 -5.81 -7.83
CA THR A 107 -5.80 -7.19 -7.99
C THR A 107 -4.86 -8.02 -8.83
N PHE A 108 -4.63 -9.26 -8.40
CA PHE A 108 -3.81 -10.24 -9.13
C PHE A 108 -4.32 -11.66 -8.87
N THR A 109 -3.96 -12.61 -9.73
CA THR A 109 -4.27 -14.03 -9.54
C THR A 109 -3.01 -14.83 -9.17
N SER A 110 -3.20 -15.89 -8.39
CA SER A 110 -2.12 -16.81 -8.04
C SER A 110 -2.67 -18.18 -7.65
N ALA A 111 -2.02 -19.23 -8.17
CA ALA A 111 -2.22 -20.61 -7.73
C ALA A 111 -1.35 -21.00 -6.52
N ARG A 112 -0.54 -20.06 -5.97
CA ARG A 112 0.38 -20.30 -4.85
C ARG A 112 0.05 -19.37 -3.68
N PRO A 113 -0.77 -19.81 -2.71
CA PRO A 113 -1.24 -18.99 -1.60
C PRO A 113 -0.14 -18.31 -0.78
N GLU A 114 0.89 -19.05 -0.39
CA GLU A 114 1.99 -18.51 0.44
C GLU A 114 2.72 -17.37 -0.28
N ARG A 115 2.97 -17.52 -1.60
CA ARG A 115 3.58 -16.48 -2.42
C ARG A 115 2.64 -15.29 -2.65
N ALA A 116 1.34 -15.55 -2.73
CA ALA A 116 0.35 -14.50 -2.90
C ALA A 116 0.23 -13.63 -1.64
N ALA A 117 0.29 -14.23 -0.45
CA ALA A 117 0.35 -13.50 0.81
C ALA A 117 1.60 -12.60 0.88
N GLU A 118 2.77 -13.09 0.49
CA GLU A 118 3.98 -12.25 0.42
C GLU A 118 3.84 -11.13 -0.62
N ASN A 119 3.32 -11.43 -1.82
CA ASN A 119 3.11 -10.42 -2.86
C ASN A 119 2.11 -9.34 -2.41
N ALA A 120 1.02 -9.71 -1.76
CA ALA A 120 0.03 -8.76 -1.25
C ALA A 120 0.65 -7.80 -0.22
N LYS A 121 1.52 -8.32 0.65
CA LYS A 121 2.31 -7.51 1.58
C LYS A 121 3.24 -6.55 0.83
N SER A 122 4.05 -7.07 -0.08
CA SER A 122 5.01 -6.24 -0.84
C SER A 122 4.31 -5.15 -1.65
N LEU A 123 3.11 -5.41 -2.17
CA LEU A 123 2.28 -4.43 -2.85
C LEU A 123 1.82 -3.32 -1.90
N ALA A 124 1.33 -3.66 -0.69
CA ALA A 124 0.95 -2.66 0.30
C ALA A 124 2.13 -1.79 0.76
N GLU A 125 3.29 -2.40 1.03
CA GLU A 125 4.52 -1.69 1.41
C GLU A 125 5.05 -0.81 0.26
N PHE A 126 4.87 -1.24 -0.99
CA PHE A 126 5.19 -0.41 -2.16
C PHE A 126 4.30 0.83 -2.26
N VAL A 127 3.01 0.70 -1.95
CA VAL A 127 2.09 1.84 -1.88
C VAL A 127 2.52 2.83 -0.80
N GLU A 128 2.84 2.35 0.42
CA GLU A 128 3.36 3.21 1.49
C GLU A 128 4.64 3.94 1.07
N GLY A 129 5.62 3.20 0.54
CA GLY A 129 6.87 3.78 0.08
C GLY A 129 6.69 4.81 -1.04
N THR A 130 5.74 4.57 -1.96
CA THR A 130 5.44 5.51 -3.04
C THR A 130 4.78 6.79 -2.53
N TRP A 131 3.89 6.67 -1.55
CA TRP A 131 3.28 7.82 -0.87
C TRP A 131 4.35 8.67 -0.16
N VAL A 132 5.27 8.05 0.59
CA VAL A 132 6.38 8.75 1.26
C VAL A 132 7.30 9.46 0.27
N GLN A 133 7.62 8.82 -0.87
CA GLN A 133 8.40 9.45 -1.95
C GLN A 133 7.68 10.63 -2.62
N GLY A 134 6.36 10.74 -2.44
CA GLY A 134 5.56 11.84 -2.92
C GLY A 134 5.54 13.07 -2.00
N ILE A 135 6.05 12.96 -0.76
CA ILE A 135 6.01 14.07 0.21
C ILE A 135 6.69 15.32 -0.35
N VAL A 136 5.98 16.44 -0.26
CA VAL A 136 6.44 17.74 -0.79
C VAL A 136 7.19 18.51 0.31
N PRO A 137 8.44 18.91 0.10
CA PRO A 137 9.18 19.72 1.08
C PRO A 137 8.55 21.10 1.30
N GLY A 138 8.70 21.62 2.52
CA GLY A 138 8.27 22.98 2.88
C GLY A 138 6.96 23.07 3.66
N TYR A 139 6.30 21.93 3.90
CA TYR A 139 5.15 21.81 4.79
C TYR A 139 5.54 21.17 6.12
N ASP A 140 4.81 21.53 7.18
CA ASP A 140 4.81 20.81 8.45
C ASP A 140 3.80 19.66 8.37
N TYR A 141 4.22 18.44 8.72
CA TYR A 141 3.42 17.23 8.59
C TYR A 141 3.13 16.59 9.94
N GLY A 142 1.87 16.21 10.14
CA GLY A 142 1.40 15.41 11.27
C GLY A 142 1.45 13.91 11.00
N GLU A 143 0.75 13.12 11.82
CA GLU A 143 0.61 11.67 11.62
C GLU A 143 -0.28 11.34 10.41
N PRO A 144 0.02 10.26 9.66
CA PRO A 144 1.16 9.35 9.83
C PRO A 144 2.46 9.80 9.11
N ALA A 145 2.45 10.92 8.37
CA ALA A 145 3.61 11.40 7.61
C ALA A 145 4.86 11.59 8.48
N ALA A 146 4.72 12.25 9.64
CA ALA A 146 5.82 12.52 10.55
C ALA A 146 6.60 11.24 10.89
N SER A 147 5.90 10.21 11.36
CA SER A 147 6.53 8.93 11.74
C SER A 147 7.15 8.20 10.55
N LEU A 148 6.57 8.30 9.35
CA LEU A 148 7.14 7.70 8.15
C LEU A 148 8.45 8.39 7.72
N LEU A 149 8.51 9.72 7.79
CA LEU A 149 9.70 10.51 7.51
C LEU A 149 10.83 10.24 8.54
N GLU A 150 10.48 10.08 9.81
CA GLU A 150 11.42 9.69 10.86
C GLU A 150 12.03 8.30 10.62
N ARG A 151 11.20 7.31 10.22
CA ARG A 151 11.68 5.95 9.88
C ARG A 151 12.57 5.95 8.64
N ALA A 152 12.20 6.71 7.61
CA ALA A 152 13.01 6.85 6.41
C ALA A 152 14.39 7.43 6.74
N SER A 153 14.45 8.48 7.56
CA SER A 153 15.70 9.14 7.96
C SER A 153 16.64 8.21 8.74
N GLN A 154 16.11 7.35 9.61
CA GLN A 154 16.90 6.38 10.40
C GLN A 154 17.54 5.30 9.51
N ASN A 155 16.81 4.77 8.53
CA ASN A 155 17.34 3.76 7.60
C ASN A 155 18.50 4.29 6.73
N TYR A 156 18.55 5.60 6.45
CA TYR A 156 19.67 6.22 5.74
C TYR A 156 20.95 6.30 6.58
N ASP A 157 20.84 6.42 7.91
CA ASP A 157 21.99 6.51 8.83
C ASP A 157 22.60 5.12 9.11
N GLU A 158 21.77 4.07 9.18
CA GLU A 158 22.24 2.68 9.42
C GLU A 158 22.88 2.00 8.19
N GLY A 159 22.59 2.47 6.97
CA GLY A 159 23.23 2.00 5.74
C GLY A 159 24.59 2.65 5.44
N GLY A 160 25.02 3.60 6.29
CA GLY A 160 26.25 4.37 6.15
C GLY A 160 27.30 4.03 7.20
N ALA A 161 27.69 2.76 7.34
CA ALA A 161 28.81 2.33 8.18
C ALA A 161 29.69 1.26 7.51
#